data_AF-A0A7S2IWB9-F1
#
_entry.id   AF-A0A7S2IWB9-F1
#
_cell.length_a   1.000
_cell.length_b   1.000
_cell.length_c   1.000
_cell.angle_alpha   90.00
_cell.angle_beta   90.00
_cell.angle_gamma   90.00
#
_symmetry.space_group_name_H-M   'P 1'
#
loop_
_entity.id
_entity.type
_entity.pdbx_description
1 polymer ?
#
loop_
_entity_poly.entity_id
_entity_poly.type
_entity_poly.pdbx_seq_one_letter_code
_entity_poly.pdbx_strand_id
1 'polypeptide(L)'
;MVVLQRIYHHLPESVNNALLSDAMAVNSLMIILQSCSIDYVRNESLSFLLLLTADNAQIQQAVTMQGLPETLFAMLDEEDLGRGGKVARDVLKCLGNVAGNITCQRCIRETGGVAMLVLAMDKALGGRRAAGTDEDDDEDASNTNRLDVPEEARWACFLMLADIALVFAAAADSPGASGGAAGEKESLEALIRHGALGLLPRLTEEGPSLDAKLRLVRLLDALGANPLALEALNDVDPRGGTAAIFPTLVGLLVGRGPPLALRSALGRALCRAVARHSKLQEYLLASLSPPMDHGTQSAEGVLPGRSIVALLEQAAVGLSEPEHLWFALHLLLAGMRDNADVKGAALPTMRIADPGGDE
;
A
#
# COMPACT_ATOMS: atom_id res chain seq x y z
N MET A 1 10.37 -32.16 -12.97
CA MET A 1 10.32 -30.67 -13.07
C MET A 1 11.60 -30.07 -13.60
N VAL A 2 12.77 -30.27 -12.97
CA VAL A 2 14.06 -29.70 -13.43
C VAL A 2 14.36 -29.93 -14.92
N VAL A 3 14.11 -31.14 -15.46
CA VAL A 3 14.30 -31.43 -16.89
C VAL A 3 13.38 -30.58 -17.77
N LEU A 4 12.11 -30.40 -17.39
CA LEU A 4 11.15 -29.57 -18.14
C LEU A 4 11.57 -28.10 -18.14
N GLN A 5 12.04 -27.57 -17.00
CA GLN A 5 12.57 -26.21 -16.93
C GLN A 5 13.78 -26.04 -17.86
N ARG A 6 14.69 -27.03 -17.89
CA ARG A 6 15.85 -27.00 -18.79
C ARG A 6 15.45 -27.04 -20.27
N ILE A 7 14.47 -27.88 -20.62
CA ILE A 7 13.91 -27.91 -21.99
C ILE A 7 13.27 -26.56 -22.33
N TYR A 8 12.51 -25.97 -21.40
CA TYR A 8 11.85 -24.69 -21.60
C TYR A 8 12.84 -23.55 -21.90
N HIS A 9 13.98 -23.51 -21.21
CA HIS A 9 15.02 -22.52 -21.49
C HIS A 9 15.60 -22.61 -22.90
N HIS A 10 15.55 -23.79 -23.53
CA HIS A 10 16.04 -23.98 -24.90
C HIS A 10 14.93 -23.91 -25.95
N LEU A 11 13.70 -24.25 -25.60
CA LEU A 11 12.57 -24.44 -26.52
C LEU A 11 11.25 -23.88 -25.93
N PRO A 12 11.16 -22.59 -25.58
CA PRO A 12 10.00 -22.06 -24.86
C PRO A 12 8.72 -22.12 -25.69
N GLU A 13 8.78 -21.75 -26.97
CA GLU A 13 7.61 -21.78 -27.86
C GLU A 13 7.08 -23.21 -28.07
N SER A 14 7.97 -24.18 -28.30
CA SER A 14 7.58 -25.57 -28.49
C SER A 14 6.92 -26.15 -27.25
N VAL A 15 7.46 -25.84 -26.06
CA VAL A 15 6.87 -26.27 -24.79
C VAL A 15 5.53 -25.59 -24.56
N ASN A 16 5.42 -24.28 -24.79
CA ASN A 16 4.16 -23.54 -24.65
C ASN A 16 3.08 -24.11 -25.58
N ASN A 17 3.40 -24.33 -26.85
CA ASN A 17 2.47 -24.91 -27.81
C ASN A 17 2.06 -26.33 -27.43
N ALA A 18 2.99 -27.15 -26.95
CA ALA A 18 2.68 -28.50 -26.48
C ALA A 18 1.72 -28.47 -25.27
N LEU A 19 2.01 -27.62 -24.28
CA LEU A 19 1.18 -27.45 -23.08
C LEU A 19 -0.22 -26.92 -23.40
N LEU A 20 -0.34 -26.01 -24.35
CA LEU A 20 -1.64 -25.45 -24.77
C LEU A 20 -2.42 -26.41 -25.69
N SER A 21 -1.73 -27.30 -26.40
CA SER A 21 -2.36 -28.32 -27.25
C SER A 21 -2.96 -29.49 -26.46
N ASP A 22 -2.41 -29.78 -25.27
CA ASP A 22 -2.91 -30.81 -24.37
C ASP A 22 -3.76 -30.20 -23.26
N ALA A 23 -5.08 -30.41 -23.34
CA ALA A 23 -6.05 -29.89 -22.39
C ALA A 23 -5.79 -30.29 -20.92
N MET A 24 -5.06 -31.39 -20.68
CA MET A 24 -4.78 -31.90 -19.33
C MET A 24 -3.41 -31.50 -18.79
N ALA A 25 -2.52 -30.97 -19.63
CA ALA A 25 -1.14 -30.70 -19.23
C ALA A 25 -1.06 -29.60 -18.17
N VAL A 26 -1.75 -28.47 -18.37
CA VAL A 26 -1.81 -27.37 -17.39
C VAL A 26 -2.48 -27.84 -16.09
N ASN A 27 -3.55 -28.63 -16.19
CA ASN A 27 -4.26 -29.18 -15.03
C ASN A 27 -3.37 -30.10 -14.19
N SER A 28 -2.54 -30.92 -14.85
CA SER A 28 -1.60 -31.80 -14.16
C SER A 28 -0.52 -31.01 -13.41
N LEU A 29 -0.04 -29.88 -13.97
CA LEU A 29 0.87 -28.97 -13.26
C LEU A 29 0.21 -28.34 -12.03
N MET A 30 -1.05 -27.92 -12.16
CA MET A 30 -1.82 -27.36 -11.05
C MET A 30 -2.07 -28.37 -9.93
N ILE A 31 -2.41 -29.62 -10.26
CA ILE A 31 -2.56 -30.70 -9.28
C ILE A 31 -1.25 -30.94 -8.51
N ILE A 32 -0.10 -30.90 -9.20
CA ILE A 32 1.20 -31.04 -8.53
C ILE A 32 1.42 -29.87 -7.56
N LEU A 33 1.07 -28.63 -7.95
CA LEU A 33 1.23 -27.47 -7.07
C LEU A 33 0.30 -27.57 -5.84
N GLN A 34 -0.95 -28.01 -6.02
CA GLN A 34 -1.99 -27.99 -5.00
C GLN A 34 -1.96 -29.20 -4.05
N SER A 35 -1.58 -30.38 -4.55
CA SER A 35 -1.75 -31.64 -3.81
C SER A 35 -0.45 -32.38 -3.52
N CYS A 36 0.69 -31.91 -4.02
CA CYS A 36 1.96 -32.56 -3.74
C CYS A 36 2.42 -32.29 -2.30
N SER A 37 2.54 -33.34 -1.51
CA SER A 37 3.06 -33.28 -0.13
C SER A 37 4.58 -33.13 -0.04
N ILE A 38 5.30 -33.23 -1.17
CA ILE A 38 6.75 -33.13 -1.21
C ILE A 38 7.13 -31.70 -1.59
N ASP A 39 7.53 -30.90 -0.60
CA ASP A 39 7.87 -29.48 -0.78
C ASP A 39 8.85 -29.22 -1.93
N TYR A 40 9.88 -30.06 -2.07
CA TYR A 40 10.84 -29.93 -3.16
C TYR A 40 10.16 -30.01 -4.54
N VAL A 41 9.26 -30.98 -4.74
CA VAL A 41 8.55 -31.15 -6.01
C VAL A 41 7.56 -30.01 -6.24
N ARG A 42 6.85 -29.59 -5.19
CA ARG A 42 5.93 -28.43 -5.21
C ARG A 42 6.68 -27.15 -5.60
N ASN A 43 7.83 -26.88 -5.00
CA ASN A 43 8.66 -25.69 -5.24
C ASN A 43 9.29 -25.68 -6.63
N GLU A 44 9.68 -26.84 -7.16
CA GLU A 44 10.15 -26.97 -8.54
C GLU A 44 9.00 -26.84 -9.56
N SER A 45 7.78 -27.25 -9.20
CA SER A 45 6.57 -27.00 -10.00
C SER A 45 6.25 -25.51 -10.05
N LEU A 46 6.29 -24.81 -8.91
CA LEU A 46 6.15 -23.36 -8.84
C LEU A 46 7.21 -22.64 -9.69
N SER A 47 8.47 -23.06 -9.59
CA SER A 47 9.57 -22.50 -10.40
C SER A 47 9.33 -22.68 -11.89
N PHE A 48 8.73 -23.81 -12.31
CA PHE A 48 8.37 -24.03 -13.70
C PHE A 48 7.17 -23.16 -14.13
N LEU A 49 6.14 -23.03 -13.29
CA LEU A 49 5.01 -22.13 -13.54
C LEU A 49 5.45 -20.67 -13.65
N LEU A 50 6.42 -20.24 -12.85
CA LEU A 50 7.02 -18.91 -12.97
C LEU A 50 7.63 -18.67 -14.36
N LEU A 51 8.32 -19.66 -14.93
CA LEU A 51 8.87 -19.57 -16.29
C LEU A 51 7.78 -19.54 -17.36
N LEU A 52 6.75 -20.36 -17.20
CA LEU A 52 5.64 -20.46 -18.15
C LEU A 52 4.76 -19.20 -18.17
N THR A 53 4.57 -18.57 -17.01
CA THR A 53 3.70 -17.40 -16.86
C THR A 53 4.38 -16.08 -17.18
N ALA A 54 5.72 -16.05 -17.35
CA ALA A 54 6.45 -14.80 -17.55
C ALA A 54 5.91 -13.94 -18.70
N ASP A 55 5.74 -14.54 -19.89
CA ASP A 55 5.39 -13.81 -21.12
C ASP A 55 4.28 -14.47 -21.95
N ASN A 56 3.50 -15.39 -21.35
CA ASN A 56 2.45 -16.12 -22.07
C ASN A 56 1.06 -15.87 -21.49
N ALA A 57 0.32 -14.96 -22.13
CA ALA A 57 -1.03 -14.57 -21.72
C ALA A 57 -2.05 -15.72 -21.74
N GLN A 58 -1.92 -16.68 -22.67
CA GLN A 58 -2.82 -17.83 -22.76
C GLN A 58 -2.58 -18.80 -21.60
N ILE A 59 -1.31 -19.07 -21.28
CA ILE A 59 -0.97 -19.91 -20.13
C ILE A 59 -1.40 -19.22 -18.84
N GLN A 60 -1.13 -17.93 -18.66
CA GLN A 60 -1.60 -17.15 -17.50
C GLN A 60 -3.12 -17.31 -17.31
N GLN A 61 -3.91 -17.15 -18.36
CA GLN A 61 -5.36 -17.36 -18.28
C GLN A 61 -5.72 -18.81 -17.93
N ALA A 62 -5.08 -19.80 -18.56
CA ALA A 62 -5.35 -21.21 -18.30
C ALA A 62 -5.07 -21.61 -16.85
N VAL A 63 -3.92 -21.20 -16.28
CA VAL A 63 -3.59 -21.49 -14.87
C VAL A 63 -4.47 -20.71 -13.90
N THR A 64 -4.84 -19.47 -14.24
CA THR A 64 -5.76 -18.68 -13.40
C THR A 64 -7.14 -19.34 -13.32
N MET A 65 -7.68 -19.85 -14.44
CA MET A 65 -8.96 -20.55 -14.45
C MET A 65 -8.93 -21.89 -13.68
N GLN A 66 -7.75 -22.41 -13.36
CA GLN A 66 -7.55 -23.61 -12.55
C GLN A 66 -7.24 -23.31 -11.07
N GLY A 67 -7.45 -22.06 -10.64
CA GLY A 67 -7.31 -21.67 -9.23
C GLY A 67 -5.87 -21.39 -8.79
N LEU A 68 -5.02 -20.93 -9.71
CA LEU A 68 -3.66 -20.53 -9.36
C LEU A 68 -3.61 -19.41 -8.30
N PRO A 69 -4.39 -18.31 -8.38
CA PRO A 69 -4.32 -17.24 -7.38
C PRO A 69 -4.55 -17.72 -5.95
N GLU A 70 -5.57 -18.55 -5.73
CA GLU A 70 -5.93 -19.10 -4.43
C GLU A 70 -4.81 -20.00 -3.91
N THR A 71 -4.24 -20.81 -4.81
CA THR A 71 -3.09 -21.67 -4.49
C THR A 71 -1.87 -20.84 -4.09
N LEU A 72 -1.57 -19.75 -4.82
CA LEU A 72 -0.46 -18.87 -4.50
C LEU A 72 -0.66 -18.15 -3.16
N PHE A 73 -1.87 -17.66 -2.86
CA PHE A 73 -2.15 -17.05 -1.55
C PHE A 73 -2.05 -18.06 -0.40
N ALA A 74 -2.55 -19.29 -0.58
CA ALA A 74 -2.38 -20.35 0.42
C ALA A 74 -0.89 -20.65 0.69
N MET A 75 -0.06 -20.69 -0.35
CA MET A 75 1.39 -20.83 -0.19
C MET A 75 2.03 -19.61 0.51
N LEU A 76 1.58 -18.37 0.24
CA LEU A 76 2.07 -17.18 0.96
C LEU A 76 1.71 -17.20 2.44
N ASP A 77 0.59 -17.81 2.81
CA ASP A 77 0.17 -17.93 4.20
C ASP A 77 1.08 -18.88 4.99
N GLU A 78 1.60 -19.94 4.35
CA GLU A 78 2.60 -20.85 4.90
C GLU A 78 3.98 -20.20 5.11
N GLU A 79 4.30 -19.16 4.33
CA GLU A 79 5.63 -18.55 4.29
C GLU A 79 5.81 -17.38 5.28
N ASP A 80 7.05 -17.19 5.76
CA ASP A 80 7.45 -16.02 6.54
C ASP A 80 7.87 -14.86 5.60
N LEU A 81 6.89 -14.02 5.28
CA LEU A 81 7.08 -12.86 4.39
C LEU A 81 8.14 -11.88 4.91
N GLY A 82 8.38 -11.83 6.22
CA GLY A 82 9.39 -10.97 6.83
C GLY A 82 10.83 -11.52 6.70
N ARG A 83 11.00 -12.81 6.37
CA ARG A 83 12.31 -13.40 6.03
C ARG A 83 12.63 -13.30 4.54
N GLY A 84 11.62 -13.08 3.71
CA GLY A 84 11.79 -12.96 2.27
C GLY A 84 12.35 -14.22 1.61
N GLY A 85 11.91 -15.40 2.04
CA GLY A 85 12.40 -16.69 1.52
C GLY A 85 12.26 -16.83 -0.01
N LYS A 86 13.09 -17.69 -0.62
CA LYS A 86 13.05 -17.92 -2.08
C LYS A 86 11.65 -18.33 -2.56
N VAL A 87 10.99 -19.25 -1.84
CA VAL A 87 9.65 -19.73 -2.18
C VAL A 87 8.65 -18.58 -2.17
N ALA A 88 8.55 -17.80 -1.09
CA ALA A 88 7.70 -16.61 -1.03
C ALA A 88 7.94 -15.65 -2.22
N ARG A 89 9.20 -15.38 -2.58
CA ARG A 89 9.53 -14.52 -3.72
C ARG A 89 9.11 -15.13 -5.06
N ASP A 90 9.28 -16.45 -5.25
CA ASP A 90 8.85 -17.13 -6.47
C ASP A 90 7.32 -17.14 -6.59
N VAL A 91 6.61 -17.33 -5.48
CA VAL A 91 5.14 -17.21 -5.40
C VAL A 91 4.71 -15.79 -5.79
N LEU A 92 5.33 -14.75 -5.23
CA LEU A 92 5.00 -13.36 -5.54
C LEU A 92 5.32 -12.97 -6.97
N LYS A 93 6.42 -13.46 -7.54
CA LYS A 93 6.71 -13.23 -8.97
C LYS A 93 5.68 -13.91 -9.86
N CYS A 94 5.27 -15.14 -9.53
CA CYS A 94 4.22 -15.84 -10.27
C CYS A 94 2.89 -15.09 -10.18
N LEU A 95 2.54 -14.59 -8.98
CA LEU A 95 1.37 -13.74 -8.76
C LEU A 95 1.45 -12.43 -9.57
N GLY A 96 2.61 -11.80 -9.62
CA GLY A 96 2.85 -10.61 -10.44
C GLY A 96 2.65 -10.84 -11.93
N ASN A 97 3.13 -11.98 -12.46
CA ASN A 97 2.92 -12.34 -13.86
C ASN A 97 1.44 -12.43 -14.21
N VAL A 98 0.64 -13.13 -13.39
CA VAL A 98 -0.81 -13.23 -13.64
C VAL A 98 -1.54 -11.92 -13.36
N ALA A 99 -1.12 -11.15 -12.36
CA ALA A 99 -1.69 -9.83 -12.08
C ALA A 99 -1.43 -8.82 -13.20
N GLY A 100 -0.41 -9.01 -14.04
CA GLY A 100 -0.17 -8.18 -15.23
C GLY A 100 -1.22 -8.37 -16.34
N ASN A 101 -2.03 -9.41 -16.28
CA ASN A 101 -3.03 -9.74 -17.30
C ASN A 101 -4.44 -9.31 -16.86
N ILE A 102 -5.07 -8.41 -17.62
CA ILE A 102 -6.38 -7.82 -17.28
C ILE A 102 -7.47 -8.88 -17.06
N THR A 103 -7.47 -9.96 -17.86
CA THR A 103 -8.44 -11.06 -17.68
C THR A 103 -8.20 -11.79 -16.36
N CYS A 104 -6.94 -12.04 -16.02
CA CYS A 104 -6.57 -12.66 -14.75
C CYS A 104 -6.85 -11.75 -13.55
N GLN A 105 -6.62 -10.43 -13.67
CA GLN A 105 -6.97 -9.45 -12.62
C GLN A 105 -8.45 -9.52 -12.26
N ARG A 106 -9.34 -9.66 -13.26
CA ARG A 106 -10.78 -9.84 -13.02
C ARG A 106 -11.04 -11.09 -12.17
N CYS A 107 -10.45 -12.22 -12.54
CA CYS A 107 -10.61 -13.45 -11.78
C CYS A 107 -10.08 -13.31 -10.34
N ILE A 108 -8.89 -12.75 -10.15
CA ILE A 108 -8.31 -12.50 -8.82
C ILE A 108 -9.22 -11.62 -7.96
N ARG A 109 -9.89 -10.63 -8.57
CA ARG A 109 -10.85 -9.77 -7.87
C ARG A 109 -12.10 -10.55 -7.46
N GLU A 110 -12.65 -11.35 -8.36
CA GLU A 110 -13.88 -12.13 -8.13
C GLU A 110 -13.70 -13.22 -7.06
N THR A 111 -12.48 -13.73 -6.88
CA THR A 111 -12.18 -14.78 -5.90
C THR A 111 -11.68 -14.25 -4.54
N GLY A 112 -11.73 -12.94 -4.31
CA GLY A 112 -11.30 -12.31 -3.06
C GLY A 112 -9.78 -12.16 -2.91
N GLY A 113 -9.01 -12.39 -3.98
CA GLY A 113 -7.55 -12.27 -3.97
C GLY A 113 -7.04 -10.88 -3.63
N VAL A 114 -7.80 -9.81 -3.88
CA VAL A 114 -7.44 -8.44 -3.46
C VAL A 114 -7.43 -8.32 -1.92
N ALA A 115 -8.36 -8.97 -1.23
CA ALA A 115 -8.37 -8.99 0.24
C ALA A 115 -7.13 -9.71 0.78
N MET A 116 -6.82 -10.88 0.21
CA MET A 116 -5.62 -11.66 0.56
C MET A 116 -4.33 -10.89 0.27
N LEU A 117 -4.29 -10.10 -0.80
CA LEU A 117 -3.16 -9.23 -1.13
C LEU A 117 -2.92 -8.18 -0.03
N VAL A 118 -3.97 -7.48 0.43
CA VAL A 118 -3.83 -6.48 1.50
C VAL A 118 -3.42 -7.13 2.83
N LEU A 119 -3.98 -8.29 3.16
CA LEU A 119 -3.59 -9.07 4.35
C LEU A 119 -2.11 -9.49 4.28
N ALA A 120 -1.65 -9.98 3.12
CA ALA A 120 -0.25 -10.33 2.91
C ALA A 120 0.67 -9.11 3.03
N MET A 121 0.25 -7.92 2.55
CA MET A 121 0.99 -6.68 2.74
C MET A 121 1.12 -6.29 4.21
N ASP A 122 0.03 -6.38 4.99
CA ASP A 122 0.07 -6.09 6.43
C ASP A 122 0.98 -7.09 7.17
N LYS A 123 0.87 -8.40 6.86
CA LYS A 123 1.75 -9.45 7.40
C LYS A 123 3.23 -9.19 7.07
N ALA A 124 3.52 -8.76 5.84
CA ALA A 124 4.88 -8.40 5.44
C ALA A 124 5.39 -7.14 6.15
N LEU A 125 4.53 -6.15 6.39
CA LEU A 125 4.88 -4.91 7.12
C LEU A 125 5.10 -5.12 8.62
N GLY A 126 4.19 -5.84 9.27
CA GLY A 126 4.31 -6.18 10.69
C GLY A 126 5.49 -7.12 10.97
N GLY A 127 5.94 -7.86 9.96
CA GLY A 127 6.74 -9.06 10.14
C GLY A 127 5.97 -10.08 10.97
N ARG A 128 6.56 -11.26 11.20
CA ARG A 128 6.06 -12.13 12.28
C ARG A 128 6.29 -11.39 13.61
N ARG A 129 5.30 -10.62 14.09
CA ARG A 129 5.14 -10.38 15.53
C ARG A 129 5.13 -11.77 16.13
N ALA A 130 6.03 -12.04 17.08
CA ALA A 130 6.11 -13.34 17.72
C ALA A 130 4.69 -13.73 18.16
N ALA A 131 4.11 -14.70 17.46
CA ALA A 131 2.95 -15.42 17.96
C ALA A 131 3.49 -16.19 19.16
N GLY A 132 3.42 -15.56 20.32
CA GLY A 132 4.15 -15.90 21.52
C GLY A 132 3.93 -14.84 22.60
N THR A 133 2.67 -14.50 22.80
CA THR A 133 2.15 -14.02 24.09
C THR A 133 1.06 -15.01 24.50
N ASP A 134 1.46 -16.28 24.62
CA ASP A 134 0.93 -17.11 25.69
C ASP A 134 1.83 -16.79 26.88
N GLU A 135 1.24 -16.26 27.93
CA GLU A 135 1.84 -15.42 28.98
C GLU A 135 2.75 -16.16 29.98
N ASP A 136 3.37 -17.30 29.64
CA ASP A 136 4.01 -18.18 30.64
C ASP A 136 5.50 -18.55 30.42
N ASP A 137 6.19 -18.07 29.38
CA ASP A 137 7.64 -18.33 29.18
C ASP A 137 8.51 -17.09 29.47
N ASP A 138 8.47 -16.64 30.73
CA ASP A 138 9.49 -15.77 31.32
C ASP A 138 10.79 -16.59 31.49
N GLU A 139 11.73 -16.55 30.52
CA GLU A 139 13.18 -16.57 30.84
C GLU A 139 14.19 -16.37 29.70
N ASP A 140 13.82 -16.13 28.43
CA ASP A 140 14.82 -15.95 27.35
C ASP A 140 14.60 -14.71 26.46
N ALA A 141 14.48 -13.54 27.09
CA ALA A 141 14.53 -12.22 26.42
C ALA A 141 15.89 -11.89 25.75
N SER A 142 16.84 -12.84 25.74
CA SER A 142 18.13 -12.73 25.05
C SER A 142 18.15 -13.41 23.68
N ASN A 143 17.04 -14.01 23.23
CA ASN A 143 16.94 -14.60 21.88
C ASN A 143 16.69 -13.54 20.79
N THR A 144 17.41 -12.41 20.90
CA THR A 144 17.69 -11.44 19.83
C THR A 144 18.53 -12.04 18.69
N ASN A 145 18.79 -13.36 18.72
CA ASN A 145 19.21 -14.19 17.60
C ASN A 145 18.12 -14.36 16.52
N ARG A 146 17.44 -13.28 16.13
CA ARG A 146 16.82 -13.16 14.80
C ARG A 146 17.96 -12.94 13.79
N LEU A 147 18.81 -13.96 13.65
CA LEU A 147 20.04 -13.98 12.85
C LEU A 147 19.75 -13.63 11.38
N ASP A 148 20.42 -12.56 10.93
CA ASP A 148 20.99 -12.36 9.60
C ASP A 148 20.09 -12.40 8.36
N VAL A 149 18.82 -11.98 8.44
CA VAL A 149 18.12 -11.61 7.20
C VAL A 149 18.54 -10.19 6.83
N PRO A 150 19.25 -9.97 5.70
CA PRO A 150 19.60 -8.62 5.25
C PRO A 150 18.34 -7.76 5.19
N GLU A 151 18.44 -6.50 5.60
CA GLU A 151 17.30 -5.58 5.59
C GLU A 151 16.62 -5.53 4.20
N GLU A 152 17.42 -5.59 3.14
CA GLU A 152 16.92 -5.70 1.75
C GLU A 152 16.02 -6.92 1.53
N ALA A 153 16.40 -8.08 2.06
CA ALA A 153 15.63 -9.31 1.93
C ALA A 153 14.35 -9.28 2.78
N ARG A 154 14.37 -8.59 3.92
CA ARG A 154 13.20 -8.41 4.80
C ARG A 154 12.05 -7.72 4.08
N TRP A 155 12.37 -6.69 3.29
CA TRP A 155 11.35 -5.88 2.60
C TRP A 155 11.04 -6.35 1.18
N ALA A 156 11.82 -7.28 0.62
CA ALA A 156 11.66 -7.76 -0.76
C ALA A 156 10.24 -8.26 -1.05
N CYS A 157 9.64 -9.06 -0.16
CA CYS A 157 8.27 -9.54 -0.34
C CYS A 157 7.25 -8.41 -0.28
N PHE A 158 7.39 -7.49 0.67
CA PHE A 158 6.51 -6.32 0.75
C PHE A 158 6.56 -5.47 -0.52
N LEU A 159 7.76 -5.22 -1.06
CA LEU A 159 7.93 -4.44 -2.28
C LEU A 159 7.23 -5.09 -3.47
N MET A 160 7.34 -6.42 -3.63
CA MET A 160 6.63 -7.14 -4.70
C MET A 160 5.11 -7.08 -4.50
N LEU A 161 4.61 -7.28 -3.28
CA LEU A 161 3.18 -7.16 -2.97
C LEU A 161 2.66 -5.74 -3.28
N ALA A 162 3.41 -4.71 -2.93
CA ALA A 162 3.05 -3.33 -3.21
C ALA A 162 3.06 -3.03 -4.71
N ASP A 163 4.03 -3.57 -5.47
CA ASP A 163 4.06 -3.43 -6.93
C ASP A 163 2.87 -4.16 -7.58
N ILE A 164 2.47 -5.34 -7.08
CA ILE A 164 1.24 -6.03 -7.52
C ILE A 164 0.00 -5.18 -7.21
N ALA A 165 -0.11 -4.62 -6.01
CA ALA A 165 -1.22 -3.72 -5.65
C ALA A 165 -1.26 -2.48 -6.55
N LEU A 166 -0.10 -1.93 -6.92
CA LEU A 166 0.00 -0.83 -7.87
C LEU A 166 -0.44 -1.23 -9.28
N VAL A 167 -0.22 -2.48 -9.72
CA VAL A 167 -0.77 -2.98 -11.00
C VAL A 167 -2.30 -2.98 -10.97
N PHE A 168 -2.91 -3.39 -9.86
CA PHE A 168 -4.37 -3.33 -9.68
C PHE A 168 -4.89 -1.88 -9.65
N ALA A 169 -4.12 -0.94 -9.11
CA ALA A 169 -4.51 0.47 -9.03
C ALA A 169 -4.28 1.25 -10.33
N ALA A 170 -3.16 1.00 -11.03
CA ALA A 170 -2.75 1.72 -12.23
C ALA A 170 -3.61 1.41 -13.46
N ALA A 171 -4.33 0.29 -13.44
CA ALA A 171 -5.23 -0.06 -14.52
C ALA A 171 -6.22 1.10 -14.82
N ALA A 172 -6.62 1.88 -13.81
CA ALA A 172 -7.61 2.97 -13.92
C ALA A 172 -7.20 4.21 -14.74
N ASP A 173 -5.91 4.43 -15.00
CA ASP A 173 -5.40 5.67 -15.61
C ASP A 173 -5.20 5.57 -17.14
N SER A 174 -5.54 4.45 -17.79
CA SER A 174 -5.31 4.26 -19.24
C SER A 174 -6.43 4.86 -20.11
N PRO A 175 -6.21 5.98 -20.83
CA PRO A 175 -7.26 6.74 -21.52
C PRO A 175 -7.78 6.09 -22.82
N GLY A 176 -7.50 4.81 -23.08
CA GLY A 176 -7.80 4.14 -24.35
C GLY A 176 -8.68 2.88 -24.29
N ALA A 177 -9.03 2.38 -23.09
CA ALA A 177 -9.77 1.13 -22.96
C ALA A 177 -11.28 1.35 -22.82
N SER A 178 -11.98 1.54 -23.95
CA SER A 178 -13.42 1.82 -24.00
C SER A 178 -14.35 0.70 -23.46
N GLY A 179 -13.79 -0.39 -22.91
CA GLY A 179 -14.52 -1.44 -22.19
C GLY A 179 -13.84 -1.92 -20.89
N GLY A 180 -12.70 -1.32 -20.50
CA GLY A 180 -11.91 -1.73 -19.32
C GLY A 180 -12.20 -0.91 -18.05
N ALA A 181 -12.64 0.34 -18.21
CA ALA A 181 -12.74 1.33 -17.11
C ALA A 181 -13.56 0.88 -15.89
N ALA A 182 -14.60 0.06 -16.08
CA ALA A 182 -15.43 -0.43 -14.98
C ALA A 182 -14.66 -1.38 -14.05
N GLY A 183 -13.92 -2.34 -14.61
CA GLY A 183 -13.17 -3.32 -13.82
C GLY A 183 -11.98 -2.70 -13.08
N GLU A 184 -11.43 -1.62 -13.61
CA GLU A 184 -10.31 -0.89 -13.01
C GLU A 184 -10.75 -0.14 -11.75
N LYS A 185 -11.89 0.55 -11.84
CA LYS A 185 -12.51 1.22 -10.70
C LYS A 185 -12.83 0.21 -9.59
N GLU A 186 -13.36 -0.95 -9.94
CA GLU A 186 -13.66 -2.01 -8.96
C GLU A 186 -12.42 -2.52 -8.21
N SER A 187 -11.29 -2.69 -8.90
CA SER A 187 -10.03 -3.14 -8.27
C SER A 187 -9.51 -2.11 -7.27
N LEU A 188 -9.56 -0.82 -7.61
CA LEU A 188 -9.17 0.27 -6.73
C LEU A 188 -10.10 0.33 -5.50
N GLU A 189 -11.41 0.26 -5.71
CA GLU A 189 -12.38 0.21 -4.62
C GLU A 189 -12.19 -1.00 -3.71
N ALA A 190 -11.85 -2.16 -4.27
CA ALA A 190 -11.55 -3.37 -3.49
C ALA A 190 -10.32 -3.17 -2.59
N LEU A 191 -9.24 -2.59 -3.11
CA LEU A 191 -8.04 -2.26 -2.30
C LEU A 191 -8.40 -1.34 -1.12
N ILE A 192 -9.22 -0.31 -1.36
CA ILE A 192 -9.66 0.62 -0.31
C ILE A 192 -10.53 -0.11 0.72
N ARG A 193 -11.57 -0.84 0.28
CA ARG A 193 -12.50 -1.57 1.16
C ARG A 193 -11.80 -2.60 2.04
N HIS A 194 -10.74 -3.22 1.53
CA HIS A 194 -9.96 -4.20 2.28
C HIS A 194 -8.86 -3.58 3.15
N GLY A 195 -8.77 -2.25 3.22
CA GLY A 195 -7.92 -1.57 4.20
C GLY A 195 -6.51 -1.26 3.74
N ALA A 196 -6.23 -1.17 2.43
CA ALA A 196 -4.90 -0.81 1.93
C ALA A 196 -4.40 0.54 2.48
N LEU A 197 -5.31 1.50 2.73
CA LEU A 197 -4.97 2.78 3.34
C LEU A 197 -4.64 2.66 4.84
N GLY A 198 -5.15 1.63 5.52
CA GLY A 198 -4.80 1.31 6.91
C GLY A 198 -3.34 0.91 7.11
N LEU A 199 -2.59 0.68 6.02
CA LEU A 199 -1.15 0.46 6.05
C LEU A 199 -0.34 1.77 6.15
N LEU A 200 -0.95 2.92 5.86
CA LEU A 200 -0.26 4.22 5.81
C LEU A 200 0.27 4.74 7.16
N PRO A 201 -0.36 4.45 8.33
CA PRO A 201 0.24 4.74 9.62
C PRO A 201 1.63 4.13 9.80
N ARG A 202 1.96 3.03 9.09
CA ARG A 202 3.31 2.42 9.12
C ARG A 202 4.41 3.34 8.59
N LEU A 203 4.06 4.44 7.89
CA LEU A 203 5.02 5.44 7.45
C LEU A 203 5.72 6.15 8.63
N THR A 204 5.06 6.26 9.78
CA THR A 204 5.63 6.89 10.99
C THR A 204 6.50 5.93 11.79
N GLU A 205 6.40 4.62 11.55
CA GLU A 205 7.20 3.62 12.27
C GLU A 205 8.66 3.66 11.82
N GLU A 206 9.61 3.45 12.73
CA GLU A 206 11.04 3.39 12.40
C GLU A 206 11.43 2.11 11.65
N GLY A 207 10.58 1.07 11.69
CA GLY A 207 10.87 -0.26 11.15
C GLY A 207 10.99 -0.33 9.62
N PRO A 208 10.01 0.16 8.82
CA PRO A 208 10.02 0.00 7.37
C PRO A 208 11.17 0.73 6.67
N SER A 209 11.80 0.08 5.68
CA SER A 209 12.81 0.72 4.83
C SER A 209 12.24 1.91 4.05
N LEU A 210 13.10 2.83 3.63
CA LEU A 210 12.69 3.99 2.83
C LEU A 210 11.96 3.57 1.55
N ASP A 211 12.43 2.53 0.86
CA ASP A 211 11.76 2.02 -0.35
C ASP A 211 10.35 1.50 -0.06
N ALA A 212 10.17 0.76 1.04
CA ALA A 212 8.85 0.29 1.46
C ALA A 212 7.92 1.48 1.73
N LYS A 213 8.40 2.51 2.45
CA LYS A 213 7.64 3.74 2.70
C LYS A 213 7.29 4.47 1.40
N LEU A 214 8.22 4.57 0.44
CA LEU A 214 7.97 5.19 -0.86
C LEU A 214 6.94 4.41 -1.68
N ARG A 215 6.88 3.08 -1.57
CA ARG A 215 5.83 2.27 -2.22
C ARG A 215 4.47 2.46 -1.60
N LEU A 216 4.38 2.57 -0.27
CA LEU A 216 3.14 2.97 0.40
C LEU A 216 2.64 4.35 -0.06
N VAL A 217 3.56 5.32 -0.23
CA VAL A 217 3.18 6.65 -0.75
C VAL A 217 2.72 6.60 -2.20
N ARG A 218 3.34 5.78 -3.05
CA ARG A 218 2.86 5.57 -4.44
C ARG A 218 1.47 4.92 -4.45
N LEU A 219 1.22 3.98 -3.53
CA LEU A 219 -0.09 3.37 -3.40
C LEU A 219 -1.14 4.40 -2.93
N LEU A 220 -0.83 5.22 -1.91
CA LEU A 220 -1.68 6.35 -1.51
C LEU A 220 -2.01 7.26 -2.70
N ASP A 221 -1.01 7.59 -3.51
CA ASP A 221 -1.19 8.47 -4.67
C ASP A 221 -2.14 7.86 -5.71
N ALA A 222 -2.00 6.56 -5.99
CA ALA A 222 -2.87 5.83 -6.90
C ALA A 222 -4.31 5.72 -6.35
N LEU A 223 -4.46 5.41 -5.06
CA LEU A 223 -5.77 5.27 -4.42
C LEU A 223 -6.47 6.62 -4.21
N GLY A 224 -5.71 7.70 -4.02
CA GLY A 224 -6.21 9.04 -3.70
C GLY A 224 -7.05 9.70 -4.80
N ALA A 225 -7.07 9.15 -6.02
CA ALA A 225 -8.01 9.56 -7.06
C ALA A 225 -9.47 9.16 -6.76
N ASN A 226 -9.68 8.12 -5.96
CA ASN A 226 -11.00 7.56 -5.73
C ASN A 226 -11.72 8.25 -4.56
N PRO A 227 -13.02 8.58 -4.68
CA PRO A 227 -13.78 9.19 -3.59
C PRO A 227 -13.95 8.31 -2.36
N LEU A 228 -13.86 6.97 -2.43
CA LEU A 228 -13.86 6.11 -1.24
C LEU A 228 -12.59 6.28 -0.41
N ALA A 229 -11.47 6.67 -1.04
CA ALA A 229 -10.23 6.92 -0.31
C ALA A 229 -10.39 8.11 0.64
N LEU A 230 -11.23 9.09 0.28
CA LEU A 230 -11.56 10.24 1.12
C LEU A 230 -12.18 9.83 2.44
N GLU A 231 -13.17 8.93 2.38
CA GLU A 231 -13.86 8.42 3.56
C GLU A 231 -12.87 7.69 4.44
N ALA A 232 -12.10 6.76 3.88
CA ALA A 232 -11.09 6.02 4.62
C ALA A 232 -9.96 6.89 5.20
N LEU A 233 -9.54 7.98 4.54
CA LEU A 233 -8.50 8.89 5.06
C LEU A 233 -8.97 9.72 6.25
N ASN A 234 -10.26 10.06 6.30
CA ASN A 234 -10.88 10.83 7.37
C ASN A 234 -11.48 9.95 8.48
N ASP A 235 -11.79 8.69 8.18
CA ASP A 235 -12.41 7.79 9.15
C ASP A 235 -11.44 7.46 10.28
N VAL A 236 -11.97 7.43 11.49
CA VAL A 236 -11.26 6.91 12.65
C VAL A 236 -11.49 5.41 12.63
N ASP A 237 -10.43 4.62 12.54
CA ASP A 237 -10.53 3.18 12.34
C ASP A 237 -11.55 2.56 13.32
N PRO A 238 -12.65 1.97 12.83
CA PRO A 238 -13.68 1.38 13.67
C PRO A 238 -13.16 0.18 14.47
N ARG A 239 -11.97 -0.34 14.15
CA ARG A 239 -11.28 -1.39 14.94
C ARG A 239 -10.65 -0.86 16.22
N GLY A 240 -10.82 0.42 16.55
CA GLY A 240 -10.78 0.90 17.92
C GLY A 240 -9.39 1.23 18.45
N GLY A 241 -8.68 2.17 17.81
CA GLY A 241 -7.56 2.82 18.49
C GLY A 241 -6.54 3.58 17.64
N THR A 242 -6.59 3.51 16.30
CA THR A 242 -5.64 4.24 15.46
C THR A 242 -6.17 5.65 15.17
N ALA A 243 -5.30 6.64 15.34
CA ALA A 243 -5.57 8.01 14.96
C ALA A 243 -5.98 8.07 13.49
N ALA A 244 -6.86 9.02 13.13
CA ALA A 244 -7.25 9.24 11.74
C ALA A 244 -6.00 9.36 10.84
N ILE A 245 -6.04 8.68 9.69
CA ILE A 245 -4.88 8.52 8.82
C ILE A 245 -4.39 9.89 8.32
N PHE A 246 -5.31 10.77 7.89
CA PHE A 246 -4.94 12.05 7.32
C PHE A 246 -4.16 12.96 8.29
N PRO A 247 -4.60 13.21 9.54
CA PRO A 247 -3.82 13.92 10.54
C PRO A 247 -2.41 13.34 10.77
N THR A 248 -2.28 12.01 10.85
CA THR A 248 -0.99 11.33 11.00
C THR A 248 -0.06 11.62 9.82
N LEU A 249 -0.57 11.58 8.59
CA LEU A 249 0.21 11.87 7.38
C LEU A 249 0.62 13.34 7.28
N VAL A 250 -0.26 14.26 7.68
CA VAL A 250 0.09 15.70 7.75
C VAL A 250 1.15 15.92 8.81
N GLY A 251 1.02 15.32 9.99
CA GLY A 251 2.02 15.35 11.06
C GLY A 251 3.38 14.83 10.59
N LEU A 252 3.41 13.74 9.81
CA LEU A 252 4.64 13.23 9.21
C LEU A 252 5.23 14.20 8.17
N LEU A 253 4.39 14.85 7.37
CA LEU A 253 4.83 15.79 6.34
C LEU A 253 5.48 17.04 6.92
N VAL A 254 4.86 17.63 7.95
CA VAL A 254 5.31 18.88 8.57
C VAL A 254 6.26 18.67 9.76
N GLY A 255 6.31 17.45 10.28
CA GLY A 255 7.12 17.08 11.43
C GLY A 255 8.60 16.84 11.12
N ARG A 256 9.40 16.86 12.18
CA ARG A 256 10.82 16.46 12.15
C ARG A 256 10.90 14.93 12.08
N GLY A 257 11.93 14.40 11.41
CA GLY A 257 12.15 12.94 11.35
C GLY A 257 12.29 12.37 9.93
N PRO A 258 11.27 12.39 9.07
CA PRO A 258 11.32 11.63 7.83
C PRO A 258 12.33 12.19 6.82
N PRO A 259 13.00 11.33 6.03
CA PRO A 259 13.88 11.76 4.95
C PRO A 259 13.18 12.66 3.94
N LEU A 260 13.90 13.64 3.37
CA LEU A 260 13.36 14.59 2.39
C LEU A 260 12.70 13.89 1.19
N ALA A 261 13.25 12.75 0.73
CA ALA A 261 12.67 11.96 -0.36
C ALA A 261 11.25 11.47 -0.02
N LEU A 262 11.04 10.98 1.20
CA LEU A 262 9.74 10.53 1.68
C LEU A 262 8.77 11.71 1.83
N ARG A 263 9.20 12.81 2.47
CA ARG A 263 8.39 14.04 2.58
C ARG A 263 7.97 14.58 1.21
N SER A 264 8.90 14.60 0.25
CA SER A 264 8.65 15.07 -1.12
C SER A 264 7.60 14.23 -1.83
N ALA A 265 7.72 12.90 -1.74
CA ALA A 265 6.73 11.99 -2.32
C ALA A 265 5.37 12.14 -1.65
N LEU A 266 5.35 12.15 -0.31
CA LEU A 266 4.13 12.25 0.49
C LEU A 266 3.43 13.58 0.26
N GLY A 267 4.16 14.69 0.25
CA GLY A 267 3.64 16.02 -0.02
C GLY A 267 2.96 16.11 -1.38
N ARG A 268 3.55 15.54 -2.44
CA ARG A 268 2.90 15.48 -3.76
C ARG A 268 1.63 14.63 -3.78
N ALA A 269 1.63 13.49 -3.09
CA ALA A 269 0.48 12.60 -3.01
C ALA A 269 -0.67 13.28 -2.22
N LEU A 270 -0.37 13.82 -1.04
CA LEU A 270 -1.33 14.54 -0.20
C LEU A 270 -1.87 15.79 -0.87
N CYS A 271 -1.03 16.62 -1.49
CA CYS A 271 -1.49 17.81 -2.20
C CYS A 271 -2.45 17.45 -3.35
N ARG A 272 -2.18 16.36 -4.08
CA ARG A 272 -3.10 15.88 -5.13
C ARG A 272 -4.40 15.34 -4.54
N ALA A 273 -4.33 14.57 -3.46
CA ALA A 273 -5.52 14.08 -2.77
C ALA A 273 -6.39 15.24 -2.24
N VAL A 274 -5.79 16.19 -1.52
CA VAL A 274 -6.50 17.37 -1.00
C VAL A 274 -7.09 18.21 -2.12
N ALA A 275 -6.33 18.49 -3.18
CA ALA A 275 -6.83 19.27 -4.32
C ALA A 275 -7.99 18.62 -5.08
N ARG A 276 -8.15 17.29 -4.98
CA ARG A 276 -9.22 16.54 -5.65
C ARG A 276 -10.49 16.41 -4.80
N HIS A 277 -10.40 16.59 -3.49
CA HIS A 277 -11.47 16.24 -2.55
C HIS A 277 -11.87 17.42 -1.67
N SER A 278 -13.04 18.02 -1.95
CA SER A 278 -13.58 19.16 -1.19
C SER A 278 -13.71 18.91 0.31
N LYS A 279 -14.06 17.67 0.74
CA LYS A 279 -14.14 17.37 2.18
C LYS A 279 -12.77 17.39 2.89
N LEU A 280 -11.67 17.02 2.21
CA LEU A 280 -10.31 17.19 2.80
C LEU A 280 -9.94 18.66 2.87
N GLN A 281 -10.33 19.45 1.85
CA GLN A 281 -10.10 20.89 1.84
C GLN A 281 -10.83 21.57 3.00
N GLU A 282 -12.11 21.27 3.19
CA GLU A 282 -12.89 21.75 4.34
C GLU A 282 -12.27 21.29 5.66
N TYR A 283 -11.96 20.00 5.82
CA TYR A 283 -11.38 19.48 7.06
C TYR A 283 -10.04 20.14 7.40
N LEU A 284 -9.16 20.30 6.40
CA LEU A 284 -7.86 20.94 6.57
C LEU A 284 -7.99 22.42 6.94
N LEU A 285 -8.86 23.18 6.27
CA LEU A 285 -8.98 24.63 6.54
C LEU A 285 -9.82 24.93 7.78
N ALA A 286 -10.86 24.14 8.07
CA ALA A 286 -11.62 24.25 9.31
C ALA A 286 -10.73 23.99 10.54
N SER A 287 -9.75 23.09 10.42
CA SER A 287 -8.80 22.78 11.48
C SER A 287 -7.68 23.80 11.67
N LEU A 288 -7.64 24.92 10.93
CA LEU A 288 -6.69 26.02 11.20
C LEU A 288 -7.08 26.80 12.47
N SER A 289 -8.39 26.93 12.70
CA SER A 289 -8.91 27.68 13.83
C SER A 289 -8.74 26.92 15.15
N PRO A 290 -8.58 27.61 16.29
CA PRO A 290 -8.68 26.96 17.58
C PRO A 290 -9.97 26.19 17.73
N PRO A 291 -9.93 24.97 18.30
CA PRO A 291 -11.16 24.38 18.78
C PRO A 291 -11.76 25.39 19.77
N MET A 292 -12.96 25.88 19.46
CA MET A 292 -13.72 26.69 20.41
C MET A 292 -13.83 25.86 21.69
N ASP A 293 -13.48 26.42 22.85
CA ASP A 293 -13.44 25.75 24.16
C ASP A 293 -14.75 25.02 24.49
N HIS A 294 -14.92 23.83 23.94
CA HIS A 294 -15.92 22.88 24.32
C HIS A 294 -15.20 21.98 25.34
N GLY A 295 -15.46 22.23 26.62
CA GLY A 295 -14.76 21.74 27.80
C GLY A 295 -14.71 20.21 28.02
N THR A 296 -14.57 19.43 26.96
CA THR A 296 -14.29 18.01 26.97
C THR A 296 -12.89 17.79 26.41
N GLN A 297 -11.93 17.59 27.31
CA GLN A 297 -10.55 17.13 27.05
C GLN A 297 -10.52 15.69 26.50
N SER A 298 -11.38 15.36 25.53
CA SER A 298 -11.36 14.05 24.90
C SER A 298 -10.18 13.99 23.92
N ALA A 299 -9.13 13.28 24.34
CA ALA A 299 -8.02 12.75 23.56
C ALA A 299 -7.59 13.63 22.37
N GLU A 300 -6.61 14.51 22.64
CA GLU A 300 -5.94 15.42 21.70
C GLU A 300 -5.35 14.69 20.48
N GLY A 301 -6.18 14.41 19.48
CA GLY A 301 -5.69 14.22 18.12
C GLY A 301 -5.14 15.54 17.61
N VAL A 302 -3.87 15.59 17.22
CA VAL A 302 -3.28 16.79 16.61
C VAL A 302 -3.99 17.05 15.29
N LEU A 303 -4.82 18.09 15.25
CA LEU A 303 -5.55 18.49 14.05
C LEU A 303 -4.59 18.96 12.95
N PRO A 304 -4.80 18.58 11.68
CA PRO A 304 -3.83 18.84 10.61
C PRO A 304 -3.60 20.33 10.35
N GLY A 305 -4.66 21.15 10.38
CA GLY A 305 -4.53 22.60 10.25
C GLY A 305 -3.76 23.23 11.42
N ARG A 306 -3.94 22.74 12.66
CA ARG A 306 -3.21 23.24 13.83
C ARG A 306 -1.73 22.92 13.76
N SER A 307 -1.35 21.74 13.24
CA SER A 307 0.06 21.42 12.96
C SER A 307 0.70 22.42 11.99
N ILE A 308 -0.05 22.84 10.96
CA ILE A 308 0.43 23.83 10.00
C ILE A 308 0.56 25.21 10.65
N VAL A 309 -0.45 25.65 11.41
CA VAL A 309 -0.41 26.95 12.12
C VAL A 309 0.75 27.01 13.10
N ALA A 310 0.93 25.98 13.92
CA ALA A 310 2.04 25.89 14.86
C ALA A 310 3.41 26.00 14.16
N LEU A 311 3.55 25.39 12.98
CA LEU A 311 4.77 25.49 12.19
C LEU A 311 4.97 26.91 11.62
N LEU A 312 3.91 27.58 11.18
CA LEU A 312 3.97 28.98 10.70
C LEU A 312 4.34 29.94 11.83
N GLU A 313 3.79 29.74 13.03
CA GLU A 313 4.14 30.50 14.23
C GLU A 313 5.62 30.30 14.61
N GLN A 314 6.11 29.05 14.58
CA GLN A 314 7.54 28.76 14.77
C GLN A 314 8.41 29.42 13.71
N ALA A 315 7.97 29.45 12.45
CA ALA A 315 8.68 30.11 11.37
C ALA A 315 8.75 31.64 11.56
N ALA A 316 7.70 32.27 12.10
CA ALA A 316 7.67 33.69 12.40
C ALA A 316 8.73 34.10 13.45
N VAL A 317 9.07 33.19 14.37
CA VAL A 317 10.12 33.39 15.40
C VAL A 317 11.51 32.94 14.89
N GLY A 318 11.62 32.47 13.64
CA GLY A 318 12.88 31.98 13.06
C GLY A 318 13.32 30.60 13.54
N LEU A 319 12.39 29.79 14.08
CA LEU A 319 12.65 28.46 14.67
C LEU A 319 12.29 27.28 13.76
N SER A 320 11.90 27.55 12.50
CA SER A 320 11.43 26.53 11.56
C SER A 320 12.41 26.31 10.40
N GLU A 321 12.51 25.06 9.94
CA GLU A 321 13.27 24.72 8.74
C GLU A 321 12.48 25.15 7.49
N PRO A 322 13.12 25.76 6.48
CA PRO A 322 12.43 26.26 5.29
C PRO A 322 11.72 25.15 4.51
N GLU A 323 12.20 23.91 4.61
CA GLU A 323 11.59 22.74 3.97
C GLU A 323 10.21 22.42 4.56
N HIS A 324 10.06 22.40 5.89
CA HIS A 324 8.76 22.13 6.53
C HIS A 324 7.76 23.21 6.14
N LEU A 325 8.20 24.47 6.16
CA LEU A 325 7.38 25.61 5.76
C LEU A 325 6.91 25.46 4.32
N TRP A 326 7.80 25.05 3.41
CA TRP A 326 7.46 24.83 2.00
C TRP A 326 6.34 23.78 1.84
N PHE A 327 6.44 22.64 2.53
CA PHE A 327 5.41 21.59 2.47
C PHE A 327 4.08 22.04 3.06
N ALA A 328 4.10 22.73 4.22
CA ALA A 328 2.91 23.25 4.85
C ALA A 328 2.17 24.27 3.96
N LEU A 329 2.90 25.20 3.34
CA LEU A 329 2.33 26.18 2.41
C LEU A 329 1.76 25.51 1.14
N HIS A 330 2.44 24.51 0.57
CA HIS A 330 1.93 23.78 -0.59
C HIS A 330 0.64 23.02 -0.26
N LEU A 331 0.57 22.43 0.94
CA LEU A 331 -0.63 21.73 1.39
C LEU A 331 -1.81 22.71 1.60
N LEU A 332 -1.56 23.89 2.17
CA LEU A 332 -2.57 24.97 2.27
C LEU A 332 -3.05 25.44 0.90
N LEU A 333 -2.14 25.67 -0.05
CA LEU A 333 -2.48 26.06 -1.42
C LEU A 333 -3.32 24.97 -2.11
N ALA A 334 -3.01 23.70 -1.90
CA ALA A 334 -3.82 22.59 -2.37
C ALA A 334 -5.20 22.56 -1.71
N GLY A 335 -5.28 22.87 -0.40
CA GLY A 335 -6.53 23.05 0.35
C GLY A 335 -7.44 24.12 -0.24
N MET A 336 -6.86 25.20 -0.76
CA MET A 336 -7.62 26.30 -1.39
C MET A 336 -7.86 26.10 -2.88
N ARG A 337 -7.34 25.05 -3.52
CA ARG A 337 -7.38 24.92 -4.98
C ARG A 337 -8.80 24.67 -5.47
N ASP A 338 -9.22 25.45 -6.48
CA ASP A 338 -10.48 25.28 -7.21
C ASP A 338 -11.78 25.21 -6.36
N ASN A 339 -11.73 25.68 -5.12
CA ASN A 339 -12.88 25.67 -4.20
C ASN A 339 -13.15 27.07 -3.62
N ALA A 340 -14.16 27.75 -4.18
CA ALA A 340 -14.50 29.12 -3.80
C ALA A 340 -15.09 29.21 -2.38
N ASP A 341 -15.91 28.23 -1.99
CA ASP A 341 -16.56 28.19 -0.68
C ASP A 341 -15.52 28.06 0.43
N VAL A 342 -14.57 27.15 0.24
CA VAL A 342 -13.46 26.93 1.16
C VAL A 342 -12.54 28.16 1.26
N LYS A 343 -12.27 28.86 0.15
CA LYS A 343 -11.54 30.14 0.18
C LYS A 343 -12.30 31.21 0.97
N GLY A 344 -13.62 31.30 0.77
CA GLY A 344 -14.49 32.23 1.49
C GLY A 344 -14.49 31.96 2.99
N ALA A 345 -14.52 30.68 3.39
CA ALA A 345 -14.48 30.25 4.78
C ALA A 345 -13.11 30.41 5.46
N ALA A 346 -12.01 30.36 4.70
CA ALA A 346 -10.65 30.52 5.22
C ALA A 346 -10.24 31.99 5.46
N LEU A 347 -10.82 32.94 4.72
CA LEU A 347 -10.49 34.36 4.85
C LEU A 347 -10.71 34.93 6.27
N PRO A 348 -11.82 34.62 6.98
CA PRO A 348 -12.03 35.08 8.35
C PRO A 348 -11.08 34.43 9.37
N THR A 349 -10.67 33.18 9.15
CA THR A 349 -9.86 32.41 10.11
C THR A 349 -8.37 32.76 10.03
N MET A 350 -7.91 33.28 8.90
CA MET A 350 -6.54 33.77 8.69
C MET A 350 -6.34 35.24 9.12
N ARG A 351 -7.17 35.80 10.00
CA ARG A 351 -6.89 37.15 10.54
C ARG A 351 -5.60 37.11 11.34
N ILE A 352 -4.51 37.52 10.68
CA ILE A 352 -3.21 37.79 11.28
C ILE A 352 -3.50 38.77 12.41
N ALA A 353 -3.20 38.37 13.65
CA ALA A 353 -3.30 39.24 14.80
C ALA A 353 -2.55 40.53 14.46
N ASP A 354 -3.28 41.64 14.40
CA ASP A 354 -2.70 42.94 14.08
C ASP A 354 -1.64 43.21 15.17
N PRO A 355 -0.34 43.29 14.84
CA PRO A 355 0.71 43.34 15.84
C PRO A 355 0.77 44.68 16.61
N GLY A 356 -0.26 45.52 16.54
CA GLY A 356 -0.30 46.87 17.09
C GLY A 356 -1.63 47.28 17.73
N GLY A 357 -2.40 46.32 18.28
CA GLY A 357 -3.72 46.58 18.86
C GLY A 357 -3.80 46.75 20.38
N ASP A 358 -2.67 46.91 21.09
CA ASP A 358 -2.66 47.30 22.51
C ASP A 358 -2.11 48.74 22.62
N GLU A 359 -3.01 49.73 22.54
CA GLU A 359 -2.86 51.06 23.16
C GLU A 359 -3.80 51.20 24.35
#